data_AF-A0A969C2U7-F1
#
_entry.id   AF-A0A969C2U7-F1
#
_cell.length_a   1.000
_cell.length_b   1.000
_cell.length_c   1.000
_cell.angle_alpha   90.00
_cell.angle_beta   90.00
_cell.angle_gamma   90.00
#
_symmetry.space_group_name_H-M   'P 1'
#
loop_
_entity.id
_entity.type
_entity.pdbx_description
1 polymer ?
#
loop_
_entity_poly.entity_id
_entity_poly.type
_entity_poly.pdbx_seq_one_letter_code
_entity_poly.pdbx_strand_id
1 'polypeptide(L)'
;MIKKNPIVSAIFNYRLLSLIPALFVIVILFLGGVLAALWQSLGFFPQLGENSFTLKYYLEIFGDRELQISLLLTIILTAVVTVLSAICGVALALFLRPLVRKSLLVNSLLQIPIALPHLAAASVLIHFISSSGLISRICFAFVLIQTPADFP
;
A
#
# COMPACT_ATOMS: atom_id res chain seq x y z
N MET A 1 -39.73 6.23 -27.07
CA MET A 1 -38.86 7.43 -27.03
C MET A 1 -39.10 8.18 -25.72
N ILE A 2 -38.23 7.99 -24.72
CA ILE A 2 -38.35 8.63 -23.40
C ILE A 2 -37.69 10.02 -23.48
N LYS A 3 -38.51 11.07 -23.42
CA LYS A 3 -38.10 12.48 -23.49
C LYS A 3 -37.35 12.85 -22.19
N LYS A 4 -36.02 12.97 -22.25
CA LYS A 4 -35.17 13.31 -21.10
C LYS A 4 -35.49 14.74 -20.65
N ASN A 5 -35.93 14.91 -19.40
CA ASN A 5 -36.38 16.20 -18.86
C ASN A 5 -35.23 17.23 -18.85
N PRO A 6 -35.42 18.45 -19.40
CA PRO A 6 -34.34 19.44 -19.61
C PRO A 6 -33.73 19.99 -18.31
N ILE A 7 -34.47 19.93 -17.21
CA ILE A 7 -34.01 20.36 -15.88
C ILE A 7 -32.96 19.38 -15.34
N VAL A 8 -33.14 18.08 -15.54
CA VAL A 8 -32.19 17.05 -15.06
C VAL A 8 -30.87 17.12 -15.81
N SER A 9 -30.88 17.47 -17.11
CA SER A 9 -29.64 17.68 -17.87
C SER A 9 -28.89 18.95 -17.49
N ALA A 10 -29.60 20.04 -17.18
CA ALA A 10 -28.96 21.27 -16.69
C ALA A 10 -28.30 21.04 -15.32
N ILE A 11 -28.93 20.21 -14.49
CA ILE A 11 -28.42 19.81 -13.18
C ILE A 11 -27.15 18.97 -13.25
N PHE A 12 -27.13 18.05 -14.19
CA PHE A 12 -25.97 17.23 -14.46
C PHE A 12 -24.78 18.08 -14.95
N ASN A 13 -25.02 19.08 -15.80
CA ASN A 13 -23.97 19.93 -16.37
C ASN A 13 -23.25 20.82 -15.34
N TYR A 14 -23.94 21.40 -14.35
CA TYR A 14 -23.25 22.22 -13.33
C TYR A 14 -22.42 21.39 -12.35
N ARG A 15 -22.82 20.14 -12.09
CA ARG A 15 -22.02 19.19 -11.29
C ARG A 15 -20.76 18.78 -12.04
N LEU A 16 -20.89 18.50 -13.34
CA LEU A 16 -19.75 18.24 -14.22
C LEU A 16 -18.79 19.44 -14.26
N LEU A 17 -19.31 20.67 -14.36
CA LEU A 17 -18.50 21.88 -14.41
C LEU A 17 -17.68 22.12 -13.13
N SER A 18 -18.25 21.77 -11.97
CA SER A 18 -17.54 21.85 -10.67
C SER A 18 -16.45 20.79 -10.50
N LEU A 19 -16.53 19.68 -11.24
CA LEU A 19 -15.53 18.60 -11.23
C LEU A 19 -14.35 18.91 -12.15
N ILE A 20 -14.51 19.75 -13.17
CA ILE A 20 -13.46 20.11 -14.13
C ILE A 20 -12.14 20.54 -13.46
N PRO A 21 -12.11 21.48 -12.49
CA PRO A 21 -10.85 21.90 -11.89
C PRO A 21 -10.14 20.78 -11.11
N ALA A 22 -10.89 19.95 -10.39
CA ALA A 22 -10.33 18.79 -9.69
C ALA A 22 -9.80 17.75 -10.68
N LEU A 23 -10.56 17.46 -11.73
CA LEU A 23 -10.17 16.51 -12.77
C LEU A 23 -8.93 17.00 -13.53
N PHE A 24 -8.84 18.30 -13.81
CA PHE A 24 -7.71 18.92 -14.49
C PHE A 24 -6.41 18.75 -13.69
N VAL A 25 -6.44 19.00 -12.38
CA VAL A 25 -5.27 18.81 -11.50
C VAL A 25 -4.86 17.34 -11.46
N ILE A 26 -5.82 16.41 -11.29
CA ILE A 26 -5.54 14.97 -11.27
C ILE A 26 -4.93 14.53 -12.59
N VAL A 27 -5.53 14.92 -13.72
CA VAL A 27 -5.07 14.52 -15.05
C VAL A 27 -3.67 15.07 -15.31
N ILE A 28 -3.37 16.32 -14.99
CA ILE A 28 -2.04 16.88 -15.23
C ILE A 28 -0.99 16.22 -14.36
N LEU A 29 -1.23 16.10 -13.05
CA LEU A 29 -0.22 15.57 -12.13
C LEU A 29 -0.01 14.06 -12.34
N PHE A 30 -1.10 13.31 -12.48
CA PHE A 30 -1.03 11.86 -12.63
C PHE A 30 -0.62 11.48 -14.06
N LEU A 31 -1.36 11.93 -15.05
CA LEU A 31 -1.13 11.55 -16.44
C LEU A 31 0.16 12.19 -16.98
N GLY A 32 0.45 13.44 -16.61
CA GLY A 32 1.73 14.08 -16.93
C GLY A 32 2.91 13.36 -16.29
N GLY A 33 2.82 12.96 -15.02
CA GLY A 33 3.84 12.18 -14.33
C GLY A 33 4.07 10.80 -14.97
N VAL A 34 2.99 10.08 -15.30
CA VAL A 34 3.07 8.78 -15.97
C VAL A 34 3.68 8.90 -17.37
N LEU A 35 3.26 9.88 -18.17
CA LEU A 35 3.83 10.11 -19.50
C LEU A 35 5.31 10.48 -19.41
N ALA A 36 5.69 11.34 -18.46
CA ALA A 36 7.09 11.68 -18.22
C ALA A 36 7.92 10.45 -17.81
N ALA A 37 7.40 9.62 -16.90
CA ALA A 37 8.06 8.39 -16.48
C ALA A 37 8.19 7.37 -17.63
N LEU A 38 7.17 7.25 -18.48
CA LEU A 38 7.22 6.40 -19.68
C LEU A 38 8.27 6.91 -20.69
N TRP A 39 8.29 8.22 -20.93
CA TRP A 39 9.25 8.87 -21.81
C TRP A 39 10.69 8.64 -21.33
N GLN A 40 10.89 8.80 -20.02
CA GLN A 40 12.16 8.56 -19.34
C GLN A 40 12.55 7.08 -19.38
N SER A 41 11.59 6.16 -19.18
CA SER A 41 11.84 4.72 -19.20
C SER A 41 12.18 4.17 -20.59
N LEU A 42 11.80 4.87 -21.66
CA LEU A 42 12.13 4.53 -23.04
C LEU A 42 13.53 5.02 -23.49
N GLY A 43 14.32 5.57 -22.56
CA GLY A 43 15.70 5.99 -22.81
C GLY A 43 15.87 7.48 -23.11
N PHE A 44 14.81 8.30 -22.97
CA PHE A 44 14.91 9.74 -23.13
C PHE A 44 15.43 10.37 -21.82
N PHE A 45 16.73 10.26 -21.59
CA PHE A 45 17.44 10.79 -20.43
C PHE A 45 18.46 11.85 -20.89
N PRO A 46 18.00 13.08 -21.19
CA PRO A 46 18.88 14.14 -21.69
C PRO A 46 19.99 14.54 -20.70
N GLN A 47 19.88 14.18 -19.40
CA GLN A 47 20.95 14.41 -18.42
C GLN A 47 22.16 13.46 -18.57
N LEU A 48 22.01 12.33 -19.29
CA LEU A 48 23.06 11.32 -19.50
C LEU A 48 23.62 11.32 -20.93
N GLY A 49 23.14 12.23 -21.81
CA GLY A 49 23.62 12.35 -23.19
C GLY A 49 23.01 11.35 -24.18
N GLU A 50 22.12 10.47 -23.74
CA GLU A 50 21.43 9.47 -24.54
C GLU A 50 20.08 10.03 -25.05
N ASN A 51 20.02 10.40 -26.33
CA ASN A 51 18.82 10.93 -26.99
C ASN A 51 18.10 9.91 -27.88
N SER A 52 18.51 8.64 -27.84
CA SER A 52 17.91 7.57 -28.64
C SER A 52 16.89 6.78 -27.84
N PHE A 53 15.67 6.68 -28.39
CA PHE A 53 14.68 5.71 -27.93
C PHE A 53 15.26 4.30 -28.01
N THR A 54 15.40 3.62 -26.88
CA THR A 54 15.98 2.27 -26.83
C THR A 54 15.28 1.38 -25.82
N LEU A 55 14.94 0.17 -26.27
CA LEU A 55 14.42 -0.90 -25.40
C LEU A 55 15.53 -1.76 -24.79
N LYS A 56 16.80 -1.40 -25.03
CA LYS A 56 17.96 -2.17 -24.55
C LYS A 56 17.97 -2.32 -23.03
N TYR A 57 17.64 -1.24 -22.30
CA TYR A 57 17.62 -1.25 -20.83
C TYR A 57 16.58 -2.22 -20.27
N TYR A 58 15.41 -2.36 -20.90
CA TYR A 58 14.43 -3.37 -20.48
C TYR A 58 14.95 -4.79 -20.65
N LEU A 59 15.59 -5.09 -21.78
CA LEU A 59 16.18 -6.41 -22.02
C LEU A 59 17.32 -6.73 -21.05
N GLU A 60 18.14 -5.73 -20.71
CA GLU A 60 19.25 -5.85 -19.76
C GLU A 60 18.73 -6.10 -18.33
N ILE A 61 17.67 -5.40 -17.93
CA ILE A 61 17.00 -5.57 -16.63
C ILE A 61 16.40 -6.98 -16.48
N PHE A 62 15.80 -7.54 -17.53
CA PHE A 62 15.28 -8.92 -17.48
C PHE A 62 16.39 -9.97 -17.33
N GLY A 63 17.62 -9.66 -17.72
CA GLY A 63 18.80 -10.53 -17.50
C GLY A 63 19.42 -10.40 -16.11
N ASP A 64 19.04 -9.39 -15.33
CA ASP A 64 19.60 -9.15 -14.00
C ASP A 64 19.00 -10.12 -12.96
N ARG A 65 19.89 -10.91 -12.36
CA ARG A 65 19.54 -11.89 -11.33
C ARG A 65 19.00 -11.23 -10.07
N GLU A 66 19.48 -10.04 -9.71
CA GLU A 66 19.02 -9.33 -8.51
C GLU A 66 17.55 -8.92 -8.67
N LEU A 67 17.18 -8.32 -9.80
CA LEU A 67 15.79 -7.94 -10.09
C LEU A 67 14.86 -9.16 -10.10
N GLN A 68 15.27 -10.27 -10.73
CA GLN A 68 14.47 -11.50 -10.75
C GLN A 68 14.21 -12.03 -9.33
N ILE A 69 15.23 -12.04 -8.48
CA ILE A 69 15.10 -12.47 -7.08
C ILE A 69 14.17 -11.52 -6.31
N SER A 70 14.35 -10.21 -6.42
CA SER A 70 13.50 -9.22 -5.74
C SER A 70 12.05 -9.28 -6.21
N LEU A 71 11.81 -9.47 -7.51
CA LEU A 71 10.47 -9.62 -8.08
C LEU A 71 9.79 -10.88 -7.55
N LEU A 72 10.50 -12.01 -7.58
CA LEU A 72 9.98 -13.29 -7.11
C LEU A 72 9.68 -13.24 -5.60
N LEU A 73 10.59 -12.67 -4.81
CA LEU A 73 10.39 -12.46 -3.38
C LEU A 73 9.16 -11.59 -3.12
N THR A 74 8.98 -10.49 -3.86
CA THR A 74 7.81 -9.61 -3.73
C THR A 74 6.51 -10.35 -4.05
N ILE A 75 6.48 -11.15 -5.11
CA ILE A 75 5.30 -11.92 -5.51
C ILE A 75 4.95 -12.96 -4.43
N ILE A 76 5.93 -13.76 -3.99
CA ILE A 76 5.70 -14.80 -2.98
C ILE A 76 5.26 -14.15 -1.66
N LEU A 77 5.98 -13.13 -1.20
CA LEU A 77 5.66 -12.44 0.05
C LEU A 77 4.26 -11.83 0.01
N THR A 78 3.93 -11.10 -1.06
CA THR A 78 2.62 -10.46 -1.20
C THR A 78 1.50 -11.49 -1.29
N ALA A 79 1.69 -12.59 -2.02
CA ALA A 79 0.70 -13.65 -2.13
C ALA A 79 0.43 -14.31 -0.77
N VAL A 80 1.49 -14.68 -0.04
CA VAL A 80 1.37 -15.30 1.29
C VAL A 80 0.70 -14.35 2.27
N VAL A 81 1.16 -13.10 2.35
CA VAL A 81 0.60 -12.10 3.27
C VAL A 81 -0.85 -11.77 2.93
N THR A 82 -1.21 -11.70 1.65
CA THR A 82 -2.59 -11.43 1.23
C THR A 82 -3.52 -12.57 1.62
N VAL A 83 -3.13 -13.82 1.39
CA VAL A 83 -3.92 -15.00 1.77
C VAL A 83 -4.09 -15.06 3.29
N LEU A 84 -3.01 -14.90 4.05
CA LEU A 84 -3.06 -14.86 5.51
C LEU A 84 -3.95 -13.71 6.01
N SER A 85 -3.78 -12.51 5.47
CA SER A 85 -4.58 -11.33 5.83
C SER A 85 -6.06 -11.54 5.52
N ALA A 86 -6.39 -12.13 4.36
CA ALA A 86 -7.78 -12.43 4.00
C ALA A 86 -8.40 -13.45 4.96
N ILE A 87 -7.70 -14.55 5.27
CA ILE A 87 -8.20 -15.58 6.19
C ILE A 87 -8.39 -14.99 7.60
N CYS A 88 -7.38 -14.32 8.14
CA CYS A 88 -7.46 -13.70 9.46
C CYS A 88 -8.51 -12.59 9.52
N GLY A 89 -8.58 -11.74 8.49
CA GLY A 89 -9.55 -10.64 8.41
C GLY A 89 -10.99 -11.14 8.34
N VAL A 90 -11.26 -12.17 7.54
CA VAL A 90 -12.59 -12.79 7.46
C VAL A 90 -12.94 -13.50 8.77
N ALA A 91 -12.00 -14.26 9.35
CA ALA A 91 -12.22 -14.94 10.63
C ALA A 91 -12.53 -13.93 11.77
N LEU A 92 -11.76 -12.86 11.87
CA LEU A 92 -12.01 -11.77 12.81
C LEU A 92 -13.36 -11.10 12.54
N ALA A 93 -13.66 -10.77 11.29
CA ALA A 93 -14.93 -10.13 10.94
C ALA A 93 -16.14 -10.98 11.34
N LEU A 94 -16.09 -12.30 11.14
CA LEU A 94 -17.16 -13.22 11.56
C LEU A 94 -17.26 -13.33 13.08
N PHE A 95 -16.14 -13.42 13.79
CA PHE A 95 -16.10 -13.53 15.25
C PHE A 95 -16.57 -12.24 15.95
N LEU A 96 -16.19 -11.09 15.41
CA LEU A 96 -16.49 -9.77 15.98
C LEU A 96 -17.86 -9.22 15.53
N ARG A 97 -18.49 -9.78 14.49
CA ARG A 97 -19.82 -9.37 13.97
C ARG A 97 -20.88 -9.12 15.07
N PRO A 98 -21.08 -10.00 16.07
CA PRO A 98 -22.07 -9.74 17.13
C PRO A 98 -21.62 -8.69 18.16
N LEU A 99 -20.32 -8.51 18.39
CA LEU A 99 -19.77 -7.56 19.38
C LEU A 99 -19.70 -6.13 18.85
N VAL A 100 -19.35 -5.95 17.57
CA VAL A 100 -19.21 -4.62 16.93
C VAL A 100 -20.53 -3.86 16.92
N ARG A 101 -21.67 -4.56 16.83
CA ARG A 101 -23.00 -3.93 16.87
C ARG A 101 -23.36 -3.37 18.25
N LYS A 102 -22.68 -3.81 19.31
CA LYS A 102 -22.96 -3.42 20.71
C LYS A 102 -21.93 -2.46 21.31
N SER A 103 -20.71 -2.37 20.76
CA SER A 103 -19.61 -1.63 21.38
C SER A 103 -18.86 -0.73 20.40
N LEU A 104 -18.86 0.58 20.70
CA LEU A 104 -18.06 1.60 20.01
C LEU A 104 -16.55 1.35 20.15
N LEU A 105 -16.10 0.77 21.27
CA LEU A 105 -14.68 0.51 21.52
C LEU A 105 -14.10 -0.49 20.52
N VAL A 106 -14.84 -1.56 20.21
CA VAL A 106 -14.40 -2.58 19.24
C VAL A 106 -14.27 -1.98 17.85
N ASN A 107 -15.20 -1.11 17.46
CA ASN A 107 -15.14 -0.41 16.17
C ASN A 107 -13.95 0.55 16.11
N SER A 108 -13.68 1.28 17.20
CA SER A 108 -12.55 2.21 17.28
C SER A 108 -11.20 1.49 17.21
N LEU A 109 -11.04 0.33 17.86
CA LEU A 109 -9.82 -0.48 17.80
C LEU A 109 -9.51 -0.97 16.37
N LEU A 110 -10.54 -1.31 15.58
CA LEU A 110 -10.38 -1.73 14.18
C LEU A 110 -9.95 -0.58 13.26
N GLN A 111 -10.14 0.68 13.65
CA GLN A 111 -9.73 1.86 12.88
C GLN A 111 -8.30 2.32 13.19
N ILE A 112 -7.73 1.91 14.34
CA ILE A 112 -6.36 2.27 14.74
C ILE A 112 -5.31 1.92 13.66
N PRO A 113 -5.35 0.72 13.03
CA PRO A 113 -4.38 0.36 11.98
C PRO A 113 -4.41 1.31 10.77
N ILE A 114 -5.56 1.93 10.49
CA ILE A 114 -5.73 2.84 9.34
C ILE A 114 -5.13 4.22 9.65
N ALA A 115 -5.19 4.65 10.91
CA ALA A 115 -4.64 5.92 11.36
C ALA A 115 -3.13 5.87 11.65
N LEU A 116 -2.55 4.67 11.80
CA LEU A 116 -1.14 4.51 12.08
C LEU A 116 -0.29 4.88 10.85
N PRO A 117 0.58 5.90 10.95
CA PRO A 117 1.53 6.16 9.89
C PRO A 117 2.50 4.97 9.77
N HIS A 118 2.76 4.55 8.54
CA HIS A 118 3.60 3.37 8.23
C HIS A 118 4.98 3.40 8.92
N LEU A 119 5.59 4.58 9.06
CA LEU A 119 6.85 4.75 9.80
C LEU A 119 6.70 4.51 11.31
N ALA A 120 5.60 4.98 11.92
CA ALA A 120 5.34 4.73 13.33
C ALA A 120 5.10 3.24 13.58
N ALA A 121 4.34 2.57 12.71
CA ALA A 121 4.16 1.11 12.81
C ALA A 121 5.49 0.35 12.75
N ALA A 122 6.39 0.72 11.83
CA ALA A 122 7.73 0.13 11.75
C ALA A 122 8.55 0.39 13.03
N SER A 123 8.50 1.61 13.58
CA SER A 123 9.21 1.95 14.82
C SER A 123 8.69 1.13 16.01
N VAL A 124 7.37 0.95 16.13
CA VAL A 124 6.76 0.12 17.18
C VAL A 124 7.22 -1.32 17.03
N LEU A 125 7.22 -1.86 15.81
CA LEU A 125 7.65 -3.23 15.54
C LEU A 125 9.12 -3.46 15.94
N ILE A 126 10.01 -2.52 15.59
CA ILE A 126 11.44 -2.58 15.98
C ILE A 126 11.58 -2.58 17.51
N HIS A 127 10.86 -1.69 18.22
CA HIS A 127 10.88 -1.66 19.68
C HIS A 127 10.27 -2.92 20.32
N PHE A 128 9.29 -3.54 19.64
CA PHE A 128 8.64 -4.75 20.11
C PHE A 128 9.56 -5.98 20.04
N ILE A 129 10.36 -6.06 18.97
CA ILE A 129 11.30 -7.16 18.68
C ILE A 129 12.67 -6.98 19.36
N SER A 130 13.06 -5.74 19.67
CA SER A 130 14.34 -5.43 20.34
C SER A 130 14.60 -6.29 21.59
N SER A 131 15.87 -6.51 21.91
CA SER A 131 16.35 -7.23 23.10
C SER A 131 15.78 -6.72 24.43
N SER A 132 15.36 -5.45 24.52
CA SER A 132 14.68 -4.88 25.70
C SER A 132 13.14 -4.84 25.60
N GLY A 133 12.59 -5.28 24.47
CA GLY A 133 11.20 -5.21 24.07
C GLY A 133 10.27 -6.19 24.76
N LEU A 134 8.97 -6.07 24.46
CA LEU A 134 7.91 -6.90 25.04
C LEU A 134 8.06 -8.39 24.70
N ILE A 135 8.54 -8.71 23.48
CA ILE A 135 8.74 -10.11 23.07
C ILE A 135 9.83 -10.79 23.91
N SER A 136 10.97 -10.11 24.11
CA SER A 136 12.06 -10.63 24.94
C SER A 136 11.61 -10.96 26.38
N ARG A 137 10.77 -10.10 26.97
CA ARG A 137 10.19 -10.33 28.30
C ARG A 137 9.21 -11.51 28.33
N ILE A 138 8.41 -11.69 27.29
CA ILE A 138 7.49 -12.84 27.19
C ILE A 138 8.29 -14.14 27.03
N CYS A 139 9.32 -14.17 26.19
CA CYS A 139 10.18 -15.34 26.03
C CYS A 139 10.93 -15.69 27.32
N PHE A 140 11.37 -14.70 28.10
CA PHE A 140 11.93 -14.91 29.44
C PHE A 140 10.88 -15.46 30.41
N ALA A 141 9.65 -14.94 30.40
CA ALA A 141 8.57 -15.41 31.27
C ALA A 141 8.14 -16.85 30.99
N PHE A 142 8.25 -17.32 29.74
CA PHE A 142 8.02 -18.72 29.36
C PHE A 142 9.24 -19.63 29.56
N VAL A 143 10.33 -19.14 30.18
CA VAL A 143 11.59 -19.88 30.43
C VAL A 143 12.25 -20.37 29.13
N LEU A 144 12.06 -19.67 28.01
CA LEU A 144 12.78 -19.96 26.76
C LEU A 144 14.20 -19.35 26.72
N ILE A 145 14.50 -18.36 27.58
CA ILE A 145 15.78 -17.65 27.66
C ILE A 145 16.10 -17.30 29.12
N GLN A 146 17.39 -17.29 29.49
CA GLN A 146 17.83 -17.08 30.88
C GLN A 146 17.99 -15.61 31.25
N THR A 147 18.15 -14.72 30.26
CA THR A 147 18.11 -13.28 30.45
C THR A 147 17.43 -12.60 29.25
N PRO A 148 16.67 -11.51 29.44
CA PRO A 148 16.08 -10.75 28.33
C PRO A 148 17.10 -10.24 27.30
N ALA A 149 18.37 -10.08 27.71
CA ALA A 149 19.45 -9.64 26.84
C ALA A 149 19.90 -10.69 25.80
N ASP A 150 19.50 -11.96 25.95
CA ASP A 150 19.81 -13.04 24.99
C ASP A 150 18.88 -13.06 23.76
N PHE A 151 17.87 -12.18 23.73
CA PHE A 151 16.98 -12.08 22.57
C PHE A 151 17.66 -11.27 21.44
N PRO A 152 17.85 -11.84 20.23
CA PRO A 152 18.55 -11.19 19.12
C PRO A 152 17.83 -9.95 18.57
#